data_AF-A0A510L9S1-F1
#
_entry.id   AF-A0A510L9S1-F1
#
_cell.length_a   1.000
_cell.length_b   1.000
_cell.length_c   1.000
_cell.angle_alpha   90.00
_cell.angle_beta   90.00
_cell.angle_gamma   90.00
#
_symmetry.space_group_name_H-M   'P 1'
#
loop_
_entity.id
_entity.type
_entity.pdbx_description
1 polymer ?
#
loop_
_entity_poly.entity_id
_entity_poly.type
_entity_poly.pdbx_seq_one_letter_code
_entity_poly.pdbx_strand_id
1 'polypeptide(L)' 'MEKKETRGAKKGRPKPLGSGRKKTLEPKRDKVFTVRFTVKELEFINNKLKKVGGSKPDALLKLLNYKDEK' A
#
# COMPACT_ATOMS: atom_id res chain seq x y z
N MET A 1 -1.90 18.39 37.84
CA MET A 1 -1.47 16.98 37.93
C MET A 1 -2.65 16.08 37.57
N GLU A 2 -2.68 15.53 36.37
CA GLU A 2 -3.79 14.66 35.94
C GLU A 2 -3.53 13.20 36.35
N LYS A 3 -4.57 12.58 36.93
CA LYS A 3 -4.53 11.25 37.54
C LYS A 3 -4.22 10.18 36.49
N LYS A 4 -3.14 9.42 36.69
CA LYS A 4 -2.82 8.22 35.90
C LYS A 4 -3.77 7.09 36.29
N GLU A 5 -4.71 6.74 35.42
CA GLU A 5 -5.54 5.54 35.59
C GLU A 5 -4.69 4.28 35.42
N THR A 6 -4.88 3.30 36.31
CA THR A 6 -4.17 2.02 36.34
C THR A 6 -4.49 1.14 35.12
N ARG A 7 -3.48 0.40 34.66
CA ARG A 7 -3.53 -0.56 33.53
C ARG A 7 -4.58 -1.66 33.81
N GLY A 8 -5.84 -1.44 33.41
CA GLY A 8 -6.90 -2.44 33.54
C GLY A 8 -8.33 -1.94 33.34
N ALA A 9 -8.60 -0.64 33.46
CA ALA A 9 -9.96 -0.10 33.50
C ALA A 9 -10.56 0.33 32.13
N LYS A 10 -10.36 -0.44 31.04
CA LYS A 10 -10.88 -0.06 29.69
C LYS A 10 -11.52 -1.21 28.89
N LYS A 11 -12.20 -2.17 29.53
CA LYS A 11 -13.27 -2.92 28.83
C LYS A 11 -14.54 -2.06 28.88
N GLY A 12 -14.94 -1.49 27.75
CA GLY A 12 -16.21 -0.76 27.61
C GLY A 12 -16.13 0.77 27.46
N ARG A 13 -14.96 1.40 27.63
CA ARG A 13 -14.81 2.83 27.28
C ARG A 13 -14.61 2.98 25.76
N PRO A 14 -15.19 4.01 25.11
CA PRO A 14 -14.89 4.28 23.72
C PRO A 14 -13.38 4.45 23.55
N LYS A 15 -12.82 3.76 22.57
CA LYS A 15 -11.40 3.87 22.20
C LYS A 15 -11.08 5.36 21.97
N PRO A 16 -9.97 5.90 22.52
CA PRO A 16 -9.62 7.30 22.30
C PRO A 16 -9.54 7.59 20.79
N LEU A 17 -9.99 8.77 20.36
CA LEU A 17 -9.91 9.20 18.97
C LEU A 17 -8.45 9.04 18.47
N GLY A 18 -8.23 8.13 17.51
CA GLY A 18 -6.89 7.72 17.06
C GLY A 18 -6.43 6.32 17.49
N SER A 19 -7.22 5.59 18.30
CA SER A 19 -6.99 4.19 18.64
C SER A 19 -7.48 3.26 17.51
N GLY A 20 -6.65 3.20 16.48
CA GLY A 20 -6.74 2.34 15.30
C GLY A 20 -5.42 2.43 14.53
N ARG A 21 -5.05 1.37 13.79
CA ARG A 21 -3.80 1.35 12.99
C ARG A 21 -3.88 2.42 11.90
N LYS A 22 -3.27 3.59 12.09
CA LYS A 22 -3.08 4.58 11.03
C LYS A 22 -2.16 3.98 9.96
N LYS A 23 -2.72 3.58 8.81
CA LYS A 23 -1.98 3.43 7.55
C LYS A 23 -2.31 4.66 6.68
N THR A 24 -1.58 5.75 6.87
CA THR A 24 -1.79 7.01 6.11
C THR A 24 -0.50 7.60 5.54
N LEU A 25 0.63 6.90 5.62
CA LEU A 25 1.93 7.42 5.15
C LEU A 25 2.30 6.99 3.72
N GLU A 26 1.64 5.97 3.16
CA GLU A 26 1.87 5.54 1.79
C GLU A 26 0.92 6.25 0.82
N PRO A 27 1.36 6.63 -0.39
CA PRO A 27 0.48 7.21 -1.39
C PRO A 27 -0.65 6.22 -1.69
N LYS A 28 -1.90 6.67 -1.51
CA LYS A 28 -3.07 5.84 -1.78
C LYS A 28 -3.15 5.54 -3.27
N ARG A 29 -3.07 4.26 -3.63
CA ARG A 29 -3.29 3.74 -4.99
C ARG A 29 -4.77 3.41 -5.17
N ASP A 30 -5.60 4.44 -5.37
CA ASP A 30 -7.06 4.30 -5.43
C ASP A 30 -7.60 4.02 -6.85
N LYS A 31 -6.76 4.13 -7.89
CA LYS A 31 -7.15 3.94 -9.30
C LYS A 31 -6.70 2.57 -9.81
N VAL A 32 -7.55 1.92 -10.60
CA VAL A 32 -7.28 0.61 -11.23
C VAL A 32 -7.04 0.77 -12.72
N PHE A 33 -6.01 0.11 -13.25
CA PHE A 33 -5.72 -0.02 -14.67
C PHE A 33 -5.93 -1.47 -15.10
N THR A 34 -6.92 -1.74 -15.94
CA THR A 34 -7.24 -3.08 -16.46
C THR A 34 -6.97 -3.16 -17.95
N VAL A 35 -6.20 -4.16 -18.37
CA VAL A 35 -5.91 -4.48 -19.78
C VAL A 35 -6.04 -5.98 -19.97
N ARG A 36 -6.62 -6.40 -21.10
CA ARG A 36 -6.74 -7.81 -21.47
C ARG A 36 -5.53 -8.21 -22.31
N PHE A 37 -4.95 -9.37 -22.01
CA PHE A 37 -3.82 -9.96 -22.71
C PHE A 37 -4.12 -11.40 -23.06
N THR A 38 -3.45 -11.91 -24.10
CA THR A 38 -3.34 -13.35 -24.34
C THR A 38 -2.37 -13.99 -23.34
N VAL A 39 -2.39 -15.32 -23.22
CA VAL A 39 -1.53 -16.06 -22.28
C VAL A 39 -0.04 -15.78 -22.51
N LYS A 40 0.39 -15.79 -23.79
CA LYS A 40 1.79 -15.56 -24.17
C LYS A 40 2.27 -14.14 -23.84
N GLU A 41 1.42 -13.14 -24.08
CA GLU A 41 1.72 -11.75 -23.75
C GLU A 41 1.84 -11.54 -22.24
N LEU A 42 0.97 -12.18 -21.47
CA LEU A 42 0.97 -12.09 -20.01
C LEU A 42 2.23 -12.75 -19.40
N GLU A 43 2.67 -13.89 -19.94
CA GLU A 43 3.95 -14.51 -19.55
C GLU A 43 5.14 -13.61 -19.86
N PHE A 44 5.17 -13.01 -21.06
CA PHE A 44 6.22 -12.08 -21.46
C PHE A 44 6.31 -10.88 -20.51
N ILE A 45 5.17 -10.26 -20.22
CA ILE A 45 5.09 -9.11 -19.30
C ILE A 45 5.56 -9.51 -17.91
N ASN A 46 5.05 -10.63 -17.36
CA ASN A 46 5.44 -11.09 -16.03
C ASN A 46 6.94 -11.39 -15.93
N ASN A 47 7.53 -12.00 -16.95
CA ASN A 47 8.97 -12.26 -17.00
C ASN A 47 9.78 -10.97 -17.04
N LYS A 48 9.32 -9.96 -17.78
CA LYS A 48 9.97 -8.65 -17.85
C LYS A 48 9.87 -7.90 -16.51
N LEU A 49 8.70 -7.92 -15.87
CA LEU A 49 8.49 -7.30 -14.56
C LEU A 49 9.32 -7.98 -13.45
N LYS A 50 9.45 -9.31 -13.48
CA LYS A 50 10.30 -10.06 -12.54
C LYS A 50 11.77 -9.64 -12.62
N LYS A 51 12.29 -9.38 -13.83
CA LYS A 51 13.68 -8.93 -14.03
C LYS A 51 13.96 -7.54 -13.44
N VAL A 52 12.98 -6.64 -13.46
CA VAL A 52 13.10 -5.29 -12.90
C VAL A 52 13.08 -5.30 -11.36
N GLY A 53 12.30 -6.20 -10.76
CA GLY A 53 12.23 -6.40 -9.32
C GLY A 53 11.35 -5.39 -8.56
N GLY A 54 10.81 -5.83 -7.43
CA GLY A 54 9.84 -5.08 -6.61
C GLY A 54 8.40 -5.58 -6.76
N SER A 55 7.43 -4.78 -6.30
CA SER A 55 6.01 -5.10 -6.53
C SER A 55 5.66 -4.89 -8.01
N LYS A 56 4.66 -5.62 -8.54
CA LYS A 56 4.22 -5.48 -9.96
C LYS A 56 4.02 -4.01 -10.39
N PRO A 57 3.27 -3.16 -9.65
CA PRO A 57 3.12 -1.76 -10.03
C PRO A 57 4.44 -0.98 -9.98
N ASP A 58 5.30 -1.24 -9.00
CA ASP A 58 6.60 -0.53 -8.91
C ASP A 58 7.53 -0.92 -10.06
N ALA A 59 7.58 -2.21 -10.40
CA ALA A 59 8.36 -2.72 -11.53
C ALA A 59 7.86 -2.12 -12.85
N LEU A 60 6.54 -1.97 -13.01
CA LEU A 60 5.94 -1.34 -14.18
C LEU A 60 6.31 0.15 -14.26
N LEU A 61 6.20 0.89 -13.15
CA LEU A 61 6.55 2.32 -13.12
C LEU A 61 8.04 2.56 -13.36
N LYS A 62 8.91 1.72 -12.79
CA LYS A 62 10.36 1.74 -13.07
C LYS A 62 10.65 1.49 -14.55
N LEU A 63 9.96 0.54 -15.18
CA LEU A 63 10.13 0.23 -16.60
C LEU A 63 9.71 1.39 -17.51
N LEU A 64 8.67 2.13 -17.13
CA LEU A 64 8.22 3.33 -17.81
C LEU A 64 9.06 4.58 -17.46
N ASN A 65 10.11 4.39 -16.65
CA ASN A 65 11.00 5.44 -16.16
C ASN A 65 10.22 6.61 -15.53
N TYR A 66 9.12 6.28 -14.84
CA TYR A 66 8.30 7.27 -14.16
C TYR A 66 9.12 7.94 -13.06
N LYS A 67 9.36 9.23 -13.21
CA LYS A 67 9.90 10.09 -12.17
C LYS A 67 8.72 10.83 -11.58
N ASP A 68 8.46 10.61 -10.28
CA ASP A 68 7.52 11.44 -9.55
C ASP A 68 7.99 12.90 -9.69
N GLU A 69 7.28 13.70 -10.48
CA GLU A 69 7.42 15.15 -10.49
C GLU A 69 6.84 15.66 -9.16
N LYS A 70 7.69 15.64 -8.13
CA LYS A 70 7.43 16.31 -6.86
C LYS A 70 8.21 17.60 -6.78
#